data_AF-A0A3T0MYC1-F1
#
_entry.id   AF-A0A3T0MYC1-F1
#
_cell.length_a   1.000
_cell.length_b   1.000
_cell.length_c   1.000
_cell.angle_alpha   90.00
_cell.angle_beta   90.00
_cell.angle_gamma   90.00
#
_symmetry.space_group_name_H-M   'P 1'
#
loop_
_entity.id
_entity.type
_entity.pdbx_description
1 polymer ?
#
loop_
_entity_poly.entity_id
_entity_poly.type
_entity_poly.pdbx_seq_one_letter_code
_entity_poly.pdbx_strand_id
1 'polypeptide(L)'
;MQGTRRELHLFFATENSRAVVLYRAKNGLFRLITWETKEDSFEPGQWLKSTIDVSKCALSPVGRHFTFFALSKDAKDWYQAISKPPFFTAVELFSGLTPIGCGAHFPNRDTISLRSASSKTARAKLPCGLMLELRPSETPLVCAHSKGQIADTFERYHSDGAKLYRKTASGNTLIKDFGDMQFESIKAPYEGVQRRNP
;
A
#
# COMPACT_ATOMS: atom_id res chain seq x y z
N MET A 1 16.58 -5.50 -25.07
CA MET A 1 16.53 -4.40 -24.07
C MET A 1 15.12 -4.38 -23.48
N GLN A 2 14.91 -4.99 -22.30
CA GLN A 2 13.60 -4.92 -21.63
C GLN A 2 13.42 -3.49 -21.09
N GLY A 3 12.48 -2.76 -21.66
CA GLY A 3 12.12 -1.42 -21.24
C GLY A 3 11.78 -1.38 -19.75
N THR A 4 11.91 -0.21 -19.15
CA THR A 4 11.57 0.03 -17.74
C THR A 4 10.12 -0.38 -17.49
N ARG A 5 9.90 -1.50 -16.80
CA ARG A 5 8.54 -2.01 -16.53
C ARG A 5 7.85 -1.06 -15.55
N ARG A 6 7.02 -0.17 -16.11
CA ARG A 6 6.13 0.72 -15.37
C ARG A 6 4.87 -0.04 -15.02
N GLU A 7 4.39 0.08 -13.79
CA GLU A 7 3.21 -0.66 -13.33
C GLU A 7 2.40 0.18 -12.35
N LEU A 8 1.08 0.02 -12.38
CA LEU A 8 0.17 0.56 -11.38
C LEU A 8 -0.40 -0.58 -10.56
N HIS A 9 -0.40 -0.42 -9.23
CA HIS A 9 -1.14 -1.27 -8.32
C HIS A 9 -2.18 -0.44 -7.58
N LEU A 10 -3.44 -0.85 -7.66
CA LEU A 10 -4.57 -0.10 -7.14
C LEU A 10 -5.03 -0.71 -5.82
N PHE A 11 -5.32 0.13 -4.83
CA PHE A 11 -5.90 -0.27 -3.55
C PHE A 11 -7.10 0.62 -3.26
N PHE A 12 -8.27 0.03 -3.07
CA PHE A 12 -9.52 0.77 -2.84
C PHE A 12 -9.92 0.73 -1.37
N ALA A 13 -10.37 1.86 -0.84
CA ALA A 13 -11.06 1.92 0.43
C ALA A 13 -12.45 1.30 0.25
N THR A 14 -12.94 0.58 1.25
CA THR A 14 -14.26 -0.09 1.18
C THR A 14 -15.39 0.77 1.72
N GLU A 15 -15.09 1.82 2.51
CA GLU A 15 -16.10 2.67 3.17
C GLU A 15 -16.24 4.05 2.52
N ASN A 16 -15.45 4.37 1.50
CA ASN A 16 -15.54 5.63 0.76
C ASN A 16 -14.91 5.51 -0.62
N SER A 17 -14.88 6.62 -1.37
CA SER A 17 -14.37 6.69 -2.73
C SER A 17 -12.87 6.97 -2.84
N ARG A 18 -12.11 6.81 -1.74
CA ARG A 18 -10.65 6.92 -1.78
C ARG A 18 -10.01 5.64 -2.30
N ALA A 19 -8.96 5.83 -3.06
CA ALA A 19 -8.05 4.77 -3.47
C ALA A 19 -6.61 5.27 -3.35
N VAL A 20 -5.69 4.32 -3.42
CA VAL A 20 -4.26 4.57 -3.51
C VAL A 20 -3.73 3.88 -4.75
N VAL A 21 -2.97 4.62 -5.55
CA VAL A 21 -2.18 4.09 -6.65
C VAL A 21 -0.73 3.98 -6.17
N LEU A 22 -0.23 2.76 -6.12
CA LEU A 22 1.18 2.47 -5.95
C LEU A 22 1.80 2.37 -7.35
N TYR A 23 2.43 3.46 -7.80
CA TYR A 23 3.07 3.53 -9.11
C TYR A 23 4.52 3.06 -9.02
N ARG A 24 4.86 2.00 -9.75
CA ARG A 24 6.25 1.58 -9.96
C ARG A 24 6.79 2.24 -11.23
N ALA A 25 7.67 3.23 -11.08
CA ALA A 25 8.25 3.93 -12.23
C ALA A 25 9.42 3.15 -12.86
N LYS A 26 10.17 2.41 -12.03
CA LYS A 26 11.24 1.50 -12.42
C LYS A 26 11.51 0.49 -11.31
N ASN A 27 12.43 -0.44 -11.55
CA ASN A 27 12.79 -1.40 -10.51
C ASN A 27 13.28 -0.69 -9.24
N GLY A 28 12.63 -1.00 -8.11
CA GLY A 28 12.96 -0.44 -6.80
C GLY A 28 12.61 1.03 -6.60
N LEU A 29 11.79 1.65 -7.46
CA LEU A 29 11.33 3.04 -7.28
C LEU A 29 9.81 3.13 -7.43
N PHE A 30 9.15 3.51 -6.34
CA PHE A 30 7.70 3.59 -6.23
C PHE A 30 7.26 5.00 -5.85
N ARG A 31 6.09 5.43 -6.33
CA ARG A 31 5.37 6.63 -5.87
C ARG A 31 4.04 6.22 -5.25
N LEU A 32 3.68 6.83 -4.14
CA LEU A 32 2.35 6.70 -3.54
C LEU A 32 1.49 7.88 -3.97
N ILE A 33 0.30 7.59 -4.48
CA ILE A 33 -0.61 8.60 -5.02
C ILE A 33 -2.00 8.33 -4.44
N THR A 34 -2.62 9.35 -3.84
CA THR A 34 -4.03 9.27 -3.42
C THR A 34 -4.92 9.54 -4.63
N TRP A 35 -6.03 8.84 -4.72
CA TRP A 35 -7.03 9.01 -5.78
C TRP A 35 -8.44 9.11 -5.18
N GLU A 36 -9.16 10.18 -5.50
CA GLU A 36 -10.60 10.29 -5.28
C GLU A 36 -11.33 9.77 -6.52
N THR A 37 -11.92 8.58 -6.40
CA THR A 37 -12.47 7.81 -7.53
C THR A 37 -13.76 8.39 -8.12
N LYS A 38 -14.46 9.28 -7.40
CA LYS A 38 -15.67 9.95 -7.92
C LYS A 38 -15.34 11.08 -8.87
N GLU A 39 -14.37 11.92 -8.48
CA GLU A 39 -13.99 13.13 -9.23
C GLU A 39 -12.77 12.91 -10.13
N ASP A 40 -12.17 11.71 -10.08
CA ASP A 40 -10.92 11.38 -10.76
C ASP A 40 -9.78 12.36 -10.44
N SER A 41 -9.75 12.82 -9.18
CA SER A 41 -8.69 13.70 -8.69
C SER A 41 -7.55 12.87 -8.09
N PHE A 42 -6.32 13.22 -8.45
CA PHE A 42 -5.11 12.52 -8.02
C PHE A 42 -4.19 13.47 -7.27
N GLU A 43 -3.73 13.05 -6.10
CA GLU A 43 -2.75 13.76 -5.28
C GLU A 43 -1.45 12.95 -5.25
N PRO A 44 -0.44 13.34 -6.06
CA PRO A 44 0.84 12.66 -6.07
C PRO A 44 1.63 12.95 -4.80
N GLY A 45 2.04 11.92 -4.08
CA GLY A 45 2.87 12.07 -2.90
C GLY A 45 4.26 11.47 -3.07
N GLN A 46 4.74 10.85 -2.01
CA GLN A 46 6.15 10.52 -1.83
C GLN A 46 6.64 9.45 -2.79
N TRP A 47 7.91 9.62 -3.18
CA TRP A 47 8.72 8.59 -3.80
C TRP A 47 9.47 7.77 -2.75
N LEU A 48 9.53 6.45 -2.94
CA LEU A 48 10.27 5.52 -2.10
C LEU A 48 11.17 4.63 -2.97
N LYS A 49 12.46 4.60 -2.62
CA LYS A 49 13.44 3.68 -3.19
C LYS A 49 13.56 2.44 -2.31
N SER A 50 12.83 1.38 -2.66
CA SER A 50 12.77 0.14 -1.88
C SER A 50 12.29 -1.01 -2.76
N THR A 51 12.57 -2.24 -2.36
CA THR A 51 11.78 -3.39 -2.81
C THR A 51 10.47 -3.37 -2.02
N ILE A 52 9.33 -3.58 -2.69
CA ILE A 52 8.00 -3.69 -2.08
C ILE A 52 7.35 -4.99 -2.56
N ASP A 53 6.85 -5.79 -1.62
CA ASP A 53 5.97 -6.92 -1.93
C ASP A 53 4.52 -6.42 -1.99
N VAL A 54 4.04 -6.20 -3.20
CA VAL A 54 2.71 -5.64 -3.46
C VAL A 54 1.59 -6.53 -2.91
N SER A 55 1.81 -7.86 -2.86
CA SER A 55 0.82 -8.80 -2.33
C SER A 55 0.55 -8.65 -0.84
N LYS A 56 1.46 -7.96 -0.12
CA LYS A 56 1.39 -7.69 1.32
C LYS A 56 1.13 -6.20 1.62
N CYS A 57 0.60 -5.49 0.63
CA CYS A 57 0.14 -4.12 0.79
C CYS A 57 -1.39 -4.09 0.98
N ALA A 58 -1.89 -3.13 1.73
CA ALA A 58 -3.32 -2.92 1.90
C ALA A 58 -3.65 -1.47 2.25
N LEU A 59 -4.84 -1.03 1.85
CA LEU A 59 -5.42 0.24 2.26
C LEU A 59 -6.49 -0.02 3.33
N SER A 60 -6.51 0.79 4.40
CA SER A 60 -7.56 0.70 5.43
C SER A 60 -8.94 0.95 4.82
N PRO A 61 -10.04 0.38 5.38
CA PRO A 61 -11.40 0.59 4.89
C PRO A 61 -11.80 2.05 4.70
N VAL A 62 -11.28 2.96 5.53
CA VAL A 62 -11.53 4.41 5.46
C VAL A 62 -10.52 5.19 4.62
N GLY A 63 -9.53 4.53 4.03
CA GLY A 63 -8.51 5.14 3.19
C GLY A 63 -7.51 6.08 3.91
N ARG A 64 -7.38 5.99 5.24
CA ARG A 64 -6.48 6.87 6.04
C ARG A 64 -5.10 6.28 6.31
N HIS A 65 -4.99 4.95 6.31
CA HIS A 65 -3.75 4.25 6.54
C HIS A 65 -3.46 3.30 5.39
N PHE A 66 -2.22 3.31 4.92
CA PHE A 66 -1.71 2.37 3.94
C PHE A 66 -0.59 1.56 4.60
N THR A 67 -0.66 0.24 4.47
CA THR A 67 0.41 -0.64 4.93
C THR A 67 1.14 -1.23 3.75
N PHE A 68 2.46 -1.30 3.84
CA PHE A 68 3.32 -1.87 2.81
C PHE A 68 4.45 -2.68 3.44
N PHE A 69 4.78 -3.78 2.78
CA PHE A 69 5.86 -4.68 3.17
C PHE A 69 7.05 -4.46 2.26
N ALA A 70 8.19 -4.12 2.84
CA ALA A 70 9.31 -3.59 2.07
C ALA A 70 10.67 -4.01 2.62
N LEU A 71 11.66 -3.97 1.74
CA LEU A 71 13.07 -4.18 2.03
C LEU A 71 13.86 -3.01 1.46
N SER A 72 14.45 -2.21 2.35
CA SER A 72 15.37 -1.14 1.96
C SER A 72 16.65 -1.75 1.39
N LYS A 73 17.30 -1.06 0.44
CA LYS A 73 18.47 -1.56 -0.27
C LYS A 73 19.59 -2.09 0.66
N ASP A 74 19.80 -1.43 1.79
CA ASP A 74 20.88 -1.72 2.73
C ASP A 74 20.39 -2.40 4.03
N ALA A 75 19.12 -2.82 4.08
CA ALA A 75 18.55 -3.50 5.24
C ALA A 75 18.73 -5.02 5.12
N LYS A 76 19.03 -5.67 6.25
CA LYS A 76 19.12 -7.14 6.34
C LYS A 76 17.73 -7.80 6.38
N ASP A 77 16.76 -7.10 6.95
CA ASP A 77 15.43 -7.65 7.20
C ASP A 77 14.33 -6.84 6.51
N TRP A 78 13.24 -7.52 6.19
CA TRP A 78 12.03 -6.87 5.73
C TRP A 78 11.35 -6.16 6.89
N TYR A 79 10.57 -5.15 6.55
CA TYR A 79 9.72 -4.43 7.50
C TYR A 79 8.30 -4.27 6.94
N GLN A 80 7.34 -4.25 7.85
CA GLN A 80 5.98 -3.80 7.59
C GLN A 80 5.87 -2.36 8.12
N ALA A 81 5.56 -1.43 7.23
CA ALA A 81 5.28 -0.05 7.62
C ALA A 81 3.79 0.25 7.51
N ILE A 82 3.32 1.20 8.33
CA ILE A 82 2.01 1.84 8.20
C ILE A 82 2.29 3.32 7.97
N SER A 83 1.69 3.91 6.94
CA SER A 83 1.80 5.33 6.61
C SER A 83 0.43 5.94 6.36
N LYS A 84 0.38 7.26 6.19
CA LYS A 84 -0.81 8.01 5.80
C LYS A 84 -0.67 8.41 4.32
N PRO A 85 -1.53 7.96 3.41
CA PRO A 85 -1.50 8.41 2.02
C PRO A 85 -1.57 9.95 1.91
N PRO A 86 -0.88 10.56 0.93
CA PRO A 86 -0.06 9.94 -0.11
C PRO A 86 1.43 9.76 0.28
N PHE A 87 1.75 9.58 1.56
CA PHE A 87 3.14 9.51 2.05
C PHE A 87 3.58 8.08 2.37
N PHE A 88 4.87 7.79 2.17
CA PHE A 88 5.55 6.58 2.65
C PHE A 88 6.18 6.77 4.03
N THR A 89 6.29 8.01 4.53
CA THR A 89 6.74 8.29 5.90
C THR A 89 5.89 7.49 6.88
N ALA A 90 6.53 6.54 7.56
CA ALA A 90 5.85 5.58 8.39
C ALA A 90 5.41 6.21 9.72
N VAL A 91 4.16 6.02 10.11
CA VAL A 91 3.65 6.32 11.45
C VAL A 91 3.81 5.13 12.40
N GLU A 92 3.99 3.93 11.86
CA GLU A 92 4.36 2.71 12.60
C GLU A 92 5.28 1.85 11.73
N LEU A 93 6.21 1.12 12.35
CA LEU A 93 7.16 0.25 11.65
C LEU A 93 7.48 -0.99 12.47
N PHE A 94 7.36 -2.16 11.85
CA PHE A 94 7.70 -3.46 12.40
C PHE A 94 8.84 -4.06 11.57
N SER A 95 10.04 -4.15 12.14
CA SER A 95 11.25 -4.69 11.49
C SER A 95 11.54 -6.14 11.91
N GLY A 96 12.57 -6.75 11.33
CA GLY A 96 12.97 -8.13 11.65
C GLY A 96 12.03 -9.18 11.06
N LEU A 97 11.34 -8.83 9.97
CA LEU A 97 10.38 -9.72 9.32
C LEU A 97 11.03 -10.45 8.14
N THR A 98 10.43 -11.58 7.76
CA THR A 98 10.83 -12.37 6.58
C THR A 98 9.70 -12.41 5.55
N PRO A 99 9.96 -12.69 4.26
CA PRO A 99 8.91 -12.77 3.25
C PRO A 99 7.86 -13.86 3.49
N ILE A 100 8.20 -14.88 4.28
CA ILE A 100 7.38 -16.09 4.49
C ILE A 100 6.60 -15.93 5.80
N GLY A 101 5.29 -16.18 5.75
CA GLY A 101 4.43 -16.18 6.95
C GLY A 101 4.19 -14.81 7.60
N CYS A 102 4.78 -13.73 7.06
CA CYS A 102 4.58 -12.36 7.53
C CYS A 102 3.65 -11.56 6.61
N GLY A 103 3.05 -10.51 7.15
CA GLY A 103 2.24 -9.54 6.40
C GLY A 103 1.18 -8.89 7.27
N ALA A 104 0.62 -7.78 6.79
CA ALA A 104 -0.44 -7.08 7.51
C ALA A 104 -1.64 -6.75 6.63
N HIS A 105 -2.82 -6.69 7.25
CA HIS A 105 -4.05 -6.25 6.61
C HIS A 105 -4.97 -5.56 7.61
N PHE A 106 -5.94 -4.83 7.10
CA PHE A 106 -6.95 -4.14 7.89
C PHE A 106 -8.24 -4.96 7.92
N PRO A 107 -8.53 -5.72 9.00
CA PRO A 107 -9.81 -6.42 9.11
C PRO A 107 -11.00 -5.46 9.27
N ASN A 108 -10.76 -4.25 9.77
CA ASN A 108 -11.76 -3.20 9.91
C ASN A 108 -11.06 -1.82 9.93
N ARG A 109 -11.85 -0.75 10.06
CA ARG A 109 -11.39 0.64 10.03
C ARG A 109 -10.30 1.00 11.05
N ASP A 110 -10.29 0.39 12.23
CA ASP A 110 -9.48 0.82 13.38
C ASP A 110 -8.47 -0.25 13.83
N THR A 111 -8.45 -1.42 13.20
CA THR A 111 -7.54 -2.52 13.54
C THR A 111 -6.58 -2.82 12.40
N ILE A 112 -5.31 -3.05 12.73
CA ILE A 112 -4.33 -3.68 11.84
C ILE A 112 -3.97 -5.07 12.40
N SER A 113 -4.14 -6.10 11.59
CA SER A 113 -3.67 -7.44 11.95
C SER A 113 -2.31 -7.68 11.31
N LEU A 114 -1.30 -7.96 12.13
CA LEU A 114 0.05 -8.28 11.68
C LEU A 114 0.35 -9.76 11.99
N ARG A 115 0.86 -10.45 10.98
CA ARG A 115 1.40 -11.79 11.13
C ARG A 115 2.91 -11.77 11.12
N SER A 116 3.48 -12.56 12.01
CA SER A 116 4.91 -12.79 12.13
C SER A 116 5.16 -14.18 12.69
N ALA A 117 6.24 -14.81 12.24
CA ALA A 117 6.61 -16.19 12.58
C ALA A 117 6.86 -16.40 14.10
N SER A 118 7.12 -15.34 14.86
CA SER A 118 7.54 -15.41 16.27
C SER A 118 6.48 -14.94 17.27
N SER A 119 5.28 -14.54 16.81
CA SER A 119 4.35 -13.80 17.67
C SER A 119 3.30 -14.68 18.35
N LYS A 120 3.26 -14.63 19.68
CA LYS A 120 2.05 -14.98 20.45
C LYS A 120 0.92 -14.00 20.09
N THR A 121 -0.32 -14.45 20.17
CA THR A 121 -1.47 -13.55 20.03
C THR A 121 -1.39 -12.43 21.05
N ALA A 122 -1.39 -11.18 20.58
CA ALA A 122 -1.35 -10.00 21.43
C ALA A 122 -2.15 -8.86 20.79
N ARG A 123 -2.64 -7.95 21.64
CA ARG A 123 -3.43 -6.79 21.22
C ARG A 123 -2.88 -5.54 21.90
N ALA A 124 -2.60 -4.50 21.12
CA ALA A 124 -2.01 -3.26 21.63
C ALA A 124 -2.51 -2.04 20.85
N LYS A 125 -2.75 -0.92 21.54
CA LYS A 125 -3.05 0.35 20.88
C LYS A 125 -1.75 0.99 20.40
N LEU A 126 -1.67 1.27 19.10
CA LEU A 126 -0.54 1.93 18.47
C LEU A 126 -0.62 3.45 18.65
N PRO A 127 0.52 4.16 18.71
CA PRO A 127 0.56 5.63 18.70
C PRO A 127 -0.26 6.27 17.57
N CYS A 128 -0.31 5.64 16.39
CA CYS A 128 -1.13 6.12 15.27
C CYS A 128 -2.66 5.99 15.47
N GLY A 129 -3.10 5.41 16.60
CA GLY A 129 -4.50 5.25 16.97
C GLY A 129 -5.11 3.91 16.57
N LEU A 130 -4.43 3.13 15.71
CA LEU A 130 -4.86 1.79 15.32
C LEU A 130 -4.70 0.79 16.47
N MET A 131 -5.56 -0.21 16.51
CA MET A 131 -5.40 -1.39 17.34
C MET A 131 -4.59 -2.44 16.58
N LEU A 132 -3.40 -2.77 17.07
CA LEU A 132 -2.60 -3.90 16.57
C LEU A 132 -3.18 -5.21 17.11
N GLU A 133 -3.38 -6.18 16.21
CA GLU A 133 -3.62 -7.59 16.54
C GLU A 133 -2.50 -8.44 15.95
N LEU A 134 -1.60 -8.95 16.81
CA LEU A 134 -0.59 -9.93 16.42
C LEU A 134 -1.24 -11.31 16.28
N ARG A 135 -0.99 -11.99 15.16
CA ARG A 135 -1.47 -13.35 14.92
C ARG A 135 -0.33 -14.28 14.44
N PRO A 136 -0.35 -15.57 14.83
CA PRO A 136 0.61 -16.55 14.32
C PRO A 136 0.40 -16.83 12.82
N SER A 137 1.43 -17.35 12.17
CA SER A 137 1.49 -17.54 10.70
C SER A 137 0.66 -18.71 10.15
N GLU A 138 0.01 -19.51 10.99
CA GLU A 138 -0.63 -20.80 10.63
C GLU A 138 -1.92 -20.69 9.81
N THR A 139 -2.36 -19.48 9.42
CA THR A 139 -3.54 -19.27 8.57
C THR A 139 -3.13 -18.68 7.22
N PRO A 140 -3.63 -19.19 6.07
CA PRO A 140 -3.38 -18.59 4.77
C PRO A 140 -3.71 -17.09 4.76
N LEU A 141 -2.93 -16.26 4.06
CA LEU A 141 -3.36 -14.89 3.74
C LEU A 141 -4.51 -15.05 2.75
N VAL A 142 -5.74 -14.88 3.23
CA VAL A 142 -6.74 -14.29 2.33
C VAL A 142 -6.25 -12.85 2.17
N CYS A 143 -5.49 -12.60 1.10
CA CYS A 143 -5.28 -11.22 0.65
C CYS A 143 -6.66 -10.57 0.69
N ALA A 144 -6.79 -9.41 1.33
CA ALA A 144 -8.05 -8.70 1.44
C ALA A 144 -8.46 -8.11 0.06
N HIS A 145 -8.55 -8.95 -0.97
CA HIS A 145 -9.65 -8.90 -1.90
C HIS A 145 -10.84 -9.48 -1.13
N SER A 146 -11.50 -8.67 -0.30
CA SER A 146 -12.78 -9.09 0.27
C SER A 146 -13.70 -9.40 -0.90
N LYS A 147 -13.95 -10.70 -1.13
CA LYS A 147 -14.88 -11.22 -2.13
C LYS A 147 -16.22 -10.51 -1.97
N GLY A 148 -16.66 -9.82 -3.01
CA GLY A 148 -17.93 -9.10 -3.05
C GLY A 148 -17.78 -7.71 -3.65
N GLN A 149 -17.36 -6.72 -2.84
CA GLN A 149 -17.40 -5.30 -3.25
C GLN A 149 -16.11 -4.81 -3.94
N ILE A 150 -14.97 -5.40 -3.57
CA ILE A 150 -13.66 -5.05 -4.10
C ILE A 150 -13.47 -5.63 -5.51
N ALA A 151 -13.97 -6.85 -5.77
CA ALA A 151 -13.89 -7.50 -7.08
C ALA A 151 -14.57 -6.65 -8.17
N ASP A 152 -15.81 -6.24 -7.95
CA ASP A 152 -16.56 -5.36 -8.86
C ASP A 152 -15.86 -4.03 -9.13
N THR A 153 -15.16 -3.49 -8.13
CA THR A 153 -14.41 -2.22 -8.28
C THR A 153 -13.14 -2.44 -9.10
N PHE A 154 -12.38 -3.51 -8.85
CA PHE A 154 -11.22 -3.87 -9.66
C PHE A 154 -11.60 -4.18 -11.11
N GLU A 155 -12.77 -4.79 -11.34
CA GLU A 155 -13.23 -5.11 -12.68
C GLU A 155 -13.54 -3.86 -13.52
N ARG A 156 -13.89 -2.72 -12.89
CA ARG A 156 -14.13 -1.44 -13.56
C ARG A 156 -12.87 -0.73 -14.04
N TYR A 157 -11.70 -1.12 -13.56
CA TYR A 157 -10.46 -0.44 -13.89
C TYR A 157 -9.49 -1.36 -14.61
N HIS A 158 -8.67 -0.76 -15.46
CA HIS A 158 -7.61 -1.45 -16.18
C HIS A 158 -6.37 -0.57 -16.17
N SER A 159 -5.20 -1.19 -15.99
CA SER A 159 -3.92 -0.50 -16.10
C SER A 159 -3.11 -1.12 -17.22
N ASP A 160 -2.55 -0.26 -18.07
CA ASP A 160 -1.54 -0.62 -19.06
C ASP A 160 -0.28 0.21 -18.82
N GLY A 161 0.75 -0.44 -18.29
CA GLY A 161 1.97 0.23 -17.86
C GLY A 161 1.72 1.31 -16.79
N ALA A 162 1.89 2.57 -17.18
CA ALA A 162 1.65 3.75 -16.34
C ALA A 162 0.31 4.44 -16.63
N LYS A 163 -0.58 3.85 -17.42
CA LYS A 163 -1.88 4.43 -17.77
C LYS A 163 -2.99 3.71 -17.02
N LEU A 164 -3.90 4.50 -16.45
CA LEU A 164 -5.10 4.03 -15.77
C LEU A 164 -6.33 4.32 -16.62
N TYR A 165 -7.16 3.30 -16.82
CA TYR A 165 -8.38 3.34 -17.61
C TYR A 165 -9.59 2.92 -16.78
N ARG A 166 -10.74 3.54 -17.07
CA ARG A 166 -12.07 3.08 -16.65
C ARG A 166 -12.69 2.27 -17.79
N LYS A 167 -13.17 1.06 -17.49
CA LYS A 167 -13.95 0.26 -18.44
C LYS A 167 -15.36 0.84 -18.53
N THR A 168 -15.82 1.06 -19.75
CA THR A 168 -17.17 1.55 -20.09
C THR A 168 -17.80 0.61 -21.11
N ALA A 169 -19.11 0.75 -21.36
CA ALA A 169 -19.79 -0.03 -22.40
C ALA A 169 -19.18 0.16 -23.80
N SER A 170 -18.64 1.36 -24.07
CA SER A 170 -17.97 1.71 -25.33
C SER A 170 -16.47 1.37 -25.38
N GLY A 171 -15.93 0.72 -24.35
CA GLY A 171 -14.50 0.39 -24.24
C GLY A 171 -13.79 1.11 -23.08
N ASN A 172 -12.46 1.19 -23.16
CA ASN A 172 -11.63 1.75 -22.08
C ASN A 172 -11.42 3.26 -22.26
N THR A 173 -11.82 4.07 -21.28
CA THR A 173 -11.56 5.51 -21.23
C THR A 173 -10.33 5.78 -20.38
N LEU A 174 -9.35 6.52 -20.90
CA LEU A 174 -8.17 6.93 -20.15
C LEU A 174 -8.57 7.91 -19.04
N ILE A 175 -8.22 7.59 -17.79
CA ILE A 175 -8.41 8.46 -16.63
C ILE A 175 -7.15 9.30 -16.42
N LYS A 176 -5.98 8.65 -16.38
CA LYS A 176 -4.71 9.31 -16.11
C LYS A 176 -3.53 8.53 -16.69
N ASP A 177 -2.60 9.25 -17.29
CA ASP A 177 -1.25 8.76 -17.59
C ASP A 177 -0.29 9.27 -16.50
N PHE A 178 0.45 8.36 -15.87
CA PHE A 178 1.46 8.64 -14.84
C PHE A 178 2.90 8.58 -15.39
N GLY A 179 3.05 8.33 -16.69
CA GLY A 179 4.33 8.05 -17.34
C GLY A 179 5.27 9.25 -17.48
N ASP A 180 4.76 10.47 -17.32
CA ASP A 180 5.50 11.72 -17.35
C ASP A 180 6.00 12.16 -15.95
N MET A 181 5.50 11.53 -14.88
CA MET A 181 5.87 11.85 -13.52
C MET A 181 7.37 11.69 -13.27
N GLN A 182 8.00 12.77 -12.82
CA GLN A 182 9.39 12.79 -12.43
C GLN A 182 9.56 12.58 -10.92
N PHE A 183 10.78 12.23 -10.53
CA PHE A 183 11.12 12.16 -9.11
C PHE A 183 11.01 13.56 -8.48
N GLU A 184 10.31 13.63 -7.35
CA GLU A 184 10.13 14.86 -6.56
C GLU A 184 10.39 14.54 -5.09
N SER A 185 11.19 15.37 -4.42
CA SER A 185 11.47 15.20 -2.99
C SER A 185 10.33 15.80 -2.15
N ILE A 186 9.25 15.04 -1.98
CA ILE A 186 8.10 15.43 -1.17
C ILE A 186 8.31 14.98 0.28
N LYS A 187 8.18 15.89 1.24
CA LYS A 187 8.22 15.57 2.68
C LYS A 187 6.80 15.40 3.21
N ALA A 188 6.60 14.44 4.11
CA ALA A 188 5.34 14.30 4.81
C ALA A 188 5.15 15.47 5.80
N PRO A 189 3.92 15.95 6.01
CA PRO A 189 3.61 17.01 6.97
C PRO A 189 3.57 16.50 8.42
N TYR A 190 4.11 15.32 8.69
CA TYR A 190 4.18 14.69 9.99
C TYR A 190 5.52 13.98 10.16
N GLU A 191 5.95 13.83 11.41
CA GLU A 191 7.19 13.12 11.72
C GLU A 191 6.97 11.61 11.62
N GLY A 192 7.91 10.93 10.95
CA GLY A 192 7.90 9.47 10.87
C GLY A 192 8.46 8.82 12.12
N VAL A 193 8.20 7.53 12.30
CA VAL A 193 8.86 6.76 13.36
C VAL A 193 10.36 6.78 13.14
N GLN A 194 11.09 7.19 14.16
CA GLN A 194 12.52 6.99 14.22
C GLN A 194 12.77 5.48 14.32
N ARG A 195 13.56 4.91 13.42
CA ARG A 195 14.02 3.53 13.59
C ARG A 195 14.72 3.47 14.94
N ARG A 196 14.13 2.78 15.90
CA ARG A 196 14.86 2.37 17.10
C ARG A 196 15.93 1.42 16.60
N ASN A 197 17.19 1.83 16.63
CA ASN A 197 18.29 0.89 16.44
C ASN A 197 18.11 -0.20 17.51
N PRO A 198 18.22 -1.49 17.14
CA PRO A 198 18.24 -2.57 18.12
C PRO A 198 19.38 -2.39 19.13
#